data_AF-A0A0B6ZGX9-F1
#
_entry.id   AF-A0A0B6ZGX9-F1
#
_cell.length_a   1.000
_cell.length_b   1.000
_cell.length_c   1.000
_cell.angle_alpha   90.00
_cell.angle_beta   90.00
_cell.angle_gamma   90.00
#
_symmetry.space_group_name_H-M   'P 1'
#
loop_
_entity.id
_entity.type
_entity.pdbx_description
1 polymer ?
#
loop_
_entity_poly.entity_id
_entity_poly.type
_entity_poly.pdbx_seq_one_letter_code
_entity_poly.pdbx_strand_id
1 'polypeptide(L)'
;MDRCRIGDTGLEVLCKGLKNTKSINSVNLSGCGLSSEGAESLAAVIKHQGMQRHNEAWQDSLRYRRPNLDSMSGIRRITANNNPMLGDEGARFLSET
;
A
#
# COMPACT_ATOMS: atom_id res chain seq x y z
N MET A 1 -1.91 11.91 -20.45
CA MET A 1 -2.54 11.78 -19.11
C MET A 1 -3.11 10.39 -19.06
N ASP A 2 -2.31 9.45 -18.59
CA ASP A 2 -2.55 8.03 -18.86
C ASP A 2 -3.46 7.48 -17.78
N ARG A 3 -4.77 7.69 -17.96
CA ARG A 3 -5.81 7.02 -17.18
C ARG A 3 -5.88 5.57 -17.66
N CYS A 4 -4.99 4.74 -17.13
CA CYS A 4 -5.03 3.31 -17.37
C CYS A 4 -6.09 2.70 -16.44
N ARG A 5 -7.17 2.18 -17.03
CA ARG A 5 -8.24 1.51 -16.29
C ARG A 5 -7.81 0.08 -15.96
N ILE A 6 -7.02 -0.04 -14.90
CA ILE A 6 -6.49 -1.32 -14.42
C ILE A 6 -7.63 -2.18 -13.82
N GLY A 7 -8.58 -1.54 -13.14
CA GLY A 7 -9.64 -2.22 -12.39
C GLY A 7 -9.13 -3.02 -11.19
N ASP A 8 -10.04 -3.64 -10.46
CA ASP A 8 -9.71 -4.37 -9.23
C ASP A 8 -8.83 -5.60 -9.50
N THR A 9 -9.11 -6.33 -10.58
CA THR A 9 -8.32 -7.51 -10.97
C THR A 9 -6.86 -7.17 -11.27
N GLY A 10 -6.62 -6.08 -12.00
CA GLY A 10 -5.25 -5.66 -12.28
C GLY A 10 -4.56 -5.10 -11.03
N LEU A 11 -5.31 -4.44 -10.13
CA LEU A 11 -4.80 -4.02 -8.84
C LEU A 11 -4.42 -5.22 -7.96
N GLU A 12 -5.19 -6.31 -7.98
CA GLU A 12 -4.87 -7.53 -7.23
C GLU A 12 -3.53 -8.13 -7.67
N VAL A 13 -3.26 -8.16 -8.98
CA VAL A 13 -1.97 -8.60 -9.53
C VAL A 13 -0.85 -7.68 -9.08
N LEU A 14 -1.07 -6.36 -9.13
CA LEU A 14 -0.11 -5.39 -8.60
C LEU A 14 0.12 -5.59 -7.11
N CYS A 15 -0.92 -5.80 -6.31
CA CYS A 15 -0.84 -6.04 -4.87
C CYS A 15 0.03 -7.26 -4.54
N LYS A 16 -0.08 -8.35 -5.31
CA LYS A 16 0.78 -9.54 -5.16
C LYS A 16 2.26 -9.20 -5.38
N GLY A 17 2.58 -8.40 -6.40
CA GLY A 17 3.95 -7.94 -6.64
C GLY A 17 4.45 -6.94 -5.60
N LEU A 18 3.60 -5.98 -5.22
CA LEU A 18 3.90 -4.93 -4.25
C LEU A 18 4.15 -5.51 -2.86
N LYS A 19 3.43 -6.55 -2.45
CA LYS A 19 3.52 -7.16 -1.11
C LYS A 19 4.94 -7.40 -0.61
N ASN A 20 5.82 -7.88 -1.48
CA ASN A 20 7.22 -8.20 -1.14
C ASN A 20 8.24 -7.19 -1.70
N THR A 21 7.77 -6.14 -2.38
CA THR A 21 8.67 -5.16 -2.99
C THR A 21 9.19 -4.18 -1.95
N LYS A 22 10.52 -4.09 -1.83
CA LYS A 22 11.22 -3.24 -0.86
C LYS A 22 11.62 -1.86 -1.40
N SER A 23 11.67 -1.70 -2.72
CA SER A 23 12.19 -0.51 -3.40
C SER A 23 11.14 0.54 -3.78
N ILE A 24 9.86 0.15 -3.80
CA ILE A 24 8.77 1.05 -4.23
C ILE A 24 8.26 1.82 -3.02
N ASN A 25 8.50 3.13 -3.03
CA ASN A 25 8.09 4.03 -1.96
C ASN A 25 6.75 4.75 -2.25
N SER A 26 6.37 4.89 -3.52
CA SER A 26 5.16 5.62 -3.92
C SER A 26 4.43 4.94 -5.06
N VAL A 27 3.11 4.83 -4.96
CA VAL A 27 2.25 4.27 -6.01
C VAL A 27 1.12 5.24 -6.33
N ASN A 28 0.88 5.48 -7.62
CA ASN A 28 -0.23 6.29 -8.11
C ASN A 28 -1.23 5.41 -8.87
N LEU A 29 -2.44 5.30 -8.33
CA LEU A 29 -3.57 4.54 -8.85
C LEU A 29 -4.75 5.47 -9.19
N SER A 30 -4.46 6.71 -9.54
CA SER A 30 -5.51 7.70 -9.79
C SER A 30 -6.24 7.41 -11.10
N GLY A 31 -7.57 7.36 -11.06
CA GLY A 31 -8.38 7.10 -12.25
C GLY A 31 -8.24 5.67 -12.80
N CYS A 32 -7.87 4.70 -11.95
CA CYS A 32 -7.73 3.30 -12.33
C CYS A 32 -9.04 2.51 -12.35
N GLY A 33 -10.14 3.12 -11.93
CA GLY A 33 -11.45 2.46 -11.88
C GLY A 33 -11.55 1.46 -10.74
N LEU A 34 -10.95 1.78 -9.59
CA LEU A 34 -10.94 0.92 -8.40
C LEU A 34 -12.27 1.01 -7.65
N SER A 35 -12.71 -0.13 -7.11
CA SER A 35 -13.85 -0.24 -6.18
C SER A 35 -13.38 -0.45 -4.73
N SER A 36 -14.33 -0.65 -3.80
CA SER A 36 -14.04 -0.99 -2.41
C SER A 36 -13.28 -2.33 -2.28
N GLU A 37 -13.49 -3.29 -3.18
CA GLU A 37 -12.76 -4.58 -3.23
C GLU A 37 -11.26 -4.37 -3.54
N GLY A 38 -10.97 -3.49 -4.50
CA GLY A 38 -9.60 -3.08 -4.79
C GLY A 38 -8.92 -2.39 -3.60
N ALA A 39 -9.69 -1.57 -2.87
CA ALA A 39 -9.22 -0.89 -1.66
C ALA A 39 -8.86 -1.89 -0.54
N GLU A 40 -9.68 -2.92 -0.34
CA GLU A 40 -9.43 -3.99 0.64
C GLU A 40 -8.12 -4.73 0.32
N SER A 41 -7.93 -5.12 -0.94
CA SER A 41 -6.70 -5.78 -1.40
C SER A 41 -5.46 -4.92 -1.15
N LEU A 42 -5.57 -3.62 -1.42
CA LEU A 42 -4.51 -2.65 -1.17
C LEU A 42 -4.24 -2.48 0.33
N ALA A 43 -5.29 -2.40 1.15
CA ALA A 43 -5.20 -2.30 2.60
C ALA A 43 -4.44 -3.48 3.22
N ALA A 44 -4.72 -4.70 2.74
CA ALA A 44 -4.00 -5.90 3.17
C ALA A 44 -2.48 -5.84 2.88
N VAL A 45 -2.09 -5.28 1.74
CA VAL A 45 -0.68 -5.07 1.38
C VAL A 45 -0.02 -4.04 2.30
N ILE A 46 -0.67 -2.90 2.54
CA ILE A 46 -0.18 -1.85 3.42
C ILE A 46 0.07 -2.41 4.82
N LYS A 47 -0.92 -3.13 5.37
CA LYS A 47 -0.83 -3.76 6.69
C LYS A 47 0.33 -4.76 6.77
N HIS A 48 0.48 -5.60 5.74
CA HIS A 48 1.59 -6.55 5.67
C HIS A 48 2.95 -5.85 5.70
N GLN A 49 3.14 -4.83 4.86
CA GLN A 49 4.39 -4.06 4.83
C GLN A 49 4.62 -3.27 6.12
N GLY A 50 3.56 -2.76 6.75
CA GLY A 50 3.61 -2.12 8.07
C GLY A 50 4.12 -3.06 9.16
N MET A 51 3.61 -4.30 9.20
CA MET A 51 4.09 -5.33 10.12
C MET A 51 5.56 -5.69 9.87
N GLN A 52 5.97 -5.83 8.61
CA GLN A 52 7.38 -6.10 8.27
C GLN A 52 8.30 -4.97 8.74
N ARG A 53 7.94 -3.71 8.46
CA ARG A 53 8.68 -2.54 8.94
C ARG A 53 8.76 -2.48 10.47
N HIS A 54 7.65 -2.77 11.16
CA HIS A 54 7.64 -2.81 12.61
C HIS A 54 8.58 -3.89 13.15
N ASN A 55 8.59 -5.08 12.54
CA ASN A 55 9.50 -6.16 12.92
C ASN A 55 10.98 -5.80 12.65
N GLU A 56 11.30 -5.22 11.49
CA GLU A 56 12.64 -4.72 11.16
C GLU A 56 13.09 -3.65 12.18
N ALA A 57 12.24 -2.67 12.48
CA ALA A 57 12.53 -1.62 13.45
C ALA A 57 12.69 -2.17 14.89
N TRP A 58 11.90 -3.18 15.25
CA TRP A 58 11.99 -3.86 16.54
C TRP A 58 13.31 -4.63 16.68
N GLN A 59 13.73 -5.38 15.65
CA GLN A 59 15.01 -6.07 15.63
C GLN A 59 16.20 -5.11 15.76
N ASP A 60 16.16 -3.98 15.07
CA ASP A 60 17.21 -2.96 15.17
C ASP A 60 17.28 -2.32 16.58
N SER A 61 16.12 -2.13 17.21
CA SER A 61 16.01 -1.55 18.56
C SER A 61 16.63 -2.45 19.64
N LEU A 62 16.59 -3.77 19.48
CA LEU A 62 17.23 -4.73 20.39
C LEU A 62 18.76 -4.61 20.39
N ARG A 63 19.37 -4.03 19.34
CA ARG A 63 20.81 -3.82 19.22
C ARG A 63 21.28 -2.47 19.76
N TYR A 64 20.47 -1.82 20.62
CA TYR A 64 20.67 -0.45 21.12
C TYR A 64 20.87 0.60 20.02
N ARG A 65 20.45 0.29 18.78
CA ARG A 65 20.48 1.21 17.64
C ARG A 65 19.13 1.87 17.49
N ARG A 66 19.14 3.14 17.09
CA ARG A 66 17.91 3.80 16.65
C ARG A 66 17.51 3.21 15.29
N PRO A 67 16.27 2.71 15.13
CA PRO A 67 15.81 2.22 13.84
C PRO A 67 15.87 3.34 12.80
N ASN A 68 16.53 3.09 11.67
CA ASN A 68 16.63 4.06 10.60
C ASN A 68 15.34 4.06 9.78
N LEU A 69 14.44 4.98 10.12
CA LEU A 69 13.13 5.10 9.49
C LEU A 69 13.21 5.45 7.99
N ASP A 70 14.29 6.07 7.54
CA ASP A 70 14.53 6.44 6.14
C ASP A 70 14.96 5.23 5.30
N SER A 71 15.59 4.23 5.93
CA SER A 71 15.99 2.98 5.28
C SER A 71 14.89 1.92 5.24
N MET A 72 13.78 2.13 5.95
CA MET A 72 12.69 1.13 6.00
C MET A 72 12.11 0.87 4.61
N SER A 73 11.90 -0.40 4.30
CA SER A 73 11.45 -0.84 2.98
C SER A 73 9.93 -0.78 2.82
N GLY A 74 9.46 -0.66 1.58
CA GLY A 74 8.03 -0.72 1.23
C GLY A 74 7.36 0.64 1.01
N ILE A 75 6.06 0.59 0.75
CA ILE A 75 5.26 1.72 0.28
C ILE A 75 5.04 2.73 1.42
N ARG A 76 5.26 4.01 1.11
CA ARG A 76 5.11 5.15 2.02
C ARG A 76 4.01 6.10 1.61
N ARG A 77 3.69 6.14 0.31
CA ARG A 77 2.64 7.01 -0.24
C ARG A 77 1.83 6.26 -1.28
N ILE A 78 0.50 6.33 -1.14
CA ILE A 78 -0.42 5.85 -2.17
C ILE A 78 -1.36 6.99 -2.54
N THR A 79 -1.65 7.14 -3.82
CA THR A 79 -2.61 8.12 -4.33
C THR A 79 -3.65 7.38 -5.17
N ALA A 80 -4.92 7.45 -4.77
CA ALA A 80 -6.03 6.75 -5.42
C ALA A 80 -7.16 7.72 -5.83
N ASN A 81 -6.80 8.94 -6.25
CA ASN A 81 -7.76 9.98 -6.61
C ASN A 81 -8.58 9.58 -7.84
N ASN A 82 -9.76 10.20 -8.02
CA ASN A 82 -10.59 9.99 -9.21
C ASN A 82 -10.99 8.51 -9.44
N ASN A 83 -11.19 7.75 -8.35
CA ASN A 83 -11.82 6.42 -8.36
C ASN A 83 -13.22 6.53 -7.72
N PRO A 84 -14.26 6.88 -8.51
CA PRO A 84 -15.59 7.16 -7.97
C PRO A 84 -16.26 5.92 -7.35
N MET A 85 -15.81 4.71 -7.70
CA MET A 85 -16.34 3.45 -7.16
C MET A 85 -15.69 3.02 -5.85
N LEU A 86 -14.62 3.69 -5.39
CA LEU A 86 -13.97 3.40 -4.11
C LEU A 86 -14.96 3.57 -2.96
N GLY A 87 -15.73 4.66 -3.01
CA GLY A 87 -16.71 5.04 -2.00
C GLY A 87 -16.12 5.19 -0.58
N ASP A 88 -17.00 5.42 0.38
CA ASP A 88 -16.64 5.51 1.79
C ASP A 88 -16.22 4.15 2.36
N GLU A 89 -16.77 3.07 1.82
CA GLU A 89 -16.42 1.70 2.20
C GLU A 89 -14.94 1.39 1.88
N GLY A 90 -14.46 1.76 0.68
CA GLY A 90 -13.05 1.61 0.33
C GLY A 90 -12.13 2.49 1.19
N ALA A 91 -12.56 3.71 1.52
CA ALA A 91 -11.82 4.59 2.43
C ALA A 91 -11.71 4.01 3.85
N ARG A 92 -12.77 3.33 4.32
CA ARG A 92 -12.78 2.65 5.62
C ARG A 92 -11.69 1.57 5.69
N PHE A 93 -11.57 0.71 4.68
CA PHE A 93 -10.52 -0.32 4.65
C PHE A 93 -9.12 0.27 4.74
N LEU A 94 -8.87 1.40 4.05
CA LEU A 94 -7.58 2.08 4.10
C LEU A 94 -7.32 2.82 5.43
N SER A 95 -8.36 3.16 6.18
CA SER A 95 -8.23 3.78 7.51
C SER A 95 -7.91 2.76 8.61
N GLU A 96 -8.25 1.49 8.40
CA GLU A 96 -8.08 0.40 9.38
C GLU A 96 -6.73 -0.33 9.26
N THR A 97 -5.81 0.15 8.41
CA THR A 97 -4.49 -0.48 8.13
C THR A 97 -3.40 -0.16 9.12
#